data_AF-A0A952SD97-F1
#
_entry.id   AF-A0A952SD97-F1
#
_cell.length_a   1.000
_cell.length_b   1.000
_cell.length_c   1.000
_cell.angle_alpha   90.00
_cell.angle_beta   90.00
_cell.angle_gamma   90.00
#
_symmetry.space_group_name_H-M   'P 1'
#
loop_
_entity.id
_entity.type
_entity.pdbx_description
1 polymer ?
#
loop_
_entity_poly.entity_id
_entity_poly.type
_entity_poly.pdbx_seq_one_letter_code
_entity_poly.pdbx_strand_id
1 'polypeptide(L)' 'MADKQYKQLGCLDVQPSGGCGFQVRAETEAELMQLVATHAKQCHKLDSIPPEMAAKVQAAVQTVTVKV' A
#
# COMPACT_ATOMS: atom_id res chain seq x y z
N MET A 1 13.79 -7.57 22.23
CA MET A 1 13.47 -7.34 20.81
C MET A 1 12.23 -8.14 20.54
N ALA A 2 11.13 -7.48 20.24
CA ALA A 2 9.88 -8.16 19.90
C ALA A 2 9.71 -8.13 18.38
N ASP A 3 9.27 -9.24 17.80
CA ASP A 3 8.90 -9.29 16.39
C ASP A 3 7.45 -8.81 16.25
N LYS A 4 7.23 -7.79 15.42
CA LYS A 4 5.89 -7.28 15.13
C LYS A 4 5.62 -7.39 13.63
N GLN A 5 4.43 -7.89 13.29
CA GLN A 5 3.99 -8.05 11.91
C GLN A 5 3.25 -6.79 11.44
N TYR A 6 3.52 -6.39 10.22
CA TYR A 6 2.90 -5.26 9.54
C TYR A 6 2.45 -5.69 8.14
N LYS A 7 1.43 -5.00 7.63
CA LYS A 7 1.06 -5.02 6.22
C LYS A 7 1.86 -3.92 5.52
N GLN A 8 2.51 -4.27 4.41
CA GLN A 8 3.30 -3.36 3.58
C GLN A 8 2.74 -3.33 2.17
N LEU A 9 2.76 -2.16 1.54
CA LEU A 9 2.53 -2.02 0.12
C LEU A 9 3.47 -0.97 -0.48
N GLY A 10 4.05 -1.30 -1.63
CA GLY A 10 4.74 -0.35 -2.49
C GLY A 10 3.93 -0.05 -3.75
N CYS A 11 3.88 1.20 -4.18
CA CYS A 11 3.22 1.58 -5.42
C CYS A 11 3.88 0.93 -6.65
N LEU A 12 5.18 0.64 -6.60
CA LEU A 12 5.88 -0.10 -7.66
C LEU A 12 5.45 -1.57 -7.72
N ASP A 13 5.05 -2.18 -6.60
CA ASP A 13 4.50 -3.54 -6.58
C ASP A 13 3.10 -3.59 -7.23
N VAL A 14 2.35 -2.48 -7.16
CA VAL A 14 1.02 -2.35 -7.79
C VAL A 14 1.14 -1.98 -9.27
N GLN A 15 1.94 -0.96 -9.59
CA GLN A 15 2.12 -0.42 -10.93
C GLN A 15 3.59 -0.04 -11.16
N PRO A 16 4.43 -0.99 -11.63
CA PRO A 16 5.88 -0.76 -11.79
C PRO A 16 6.19 0.32 -12.82
N SER A 17 5.35 0.50 -13.85
CA SER A 17 5.50 1.56 -14.85
C SER A 17 5.04 2.94 -14.37
N GLY A 18 4.46 3.06 -13.17
CA GLY A 18 3.94 4.32 -12.64
C GLY A 18 5.03 5.27 -12.13
N GLY A 19 6.26 4.80 -11.96
CA GLY A 19 7.38 5.62 -11.48
C GLY A 19 7.22 6.16 -10.05
N CYS A 20 6.22 5.68 -9.30
CA CYS A 20 5.92 6.15 -7.96
C CYS A 20 6.65 5.31 -6.90
N GLY A 21 7.69 5.87 -6.29
CA GLY A 21 8.47 5.22 -5.23
C GLY A 21 7.80 5.17 -3.86
N PHE A 22 6.48 5.40 -3.77
CA PHE A 22 5.76 5.38 -2.51
C PHE A 22 5.74 3.96 -1.92
N GLN A 23 6.07 3.85 -0.63
CA GLN A 23 5.97 2.62 0.13
C GLN A 23 5.43 2.95 1.51
N VAL A 24 4.50 2.14 1.99
CA VAL A 24 3.84 2.33 3.27
C VAL A 24 3.70 1.02 4.02
N ARG A 25 3.75 1.09 5.34
CA ARG A 25 3.51 -0.03 6.26
C ARG A 25 2.46 0.39 7.29
N ALA A 26 1.57 -0.52 7.63
CA ALA A 26 0.56 -0.35 8.67
C ALA A 26 0.35 -1.66 9.43
N GLU A 27 -0.20 -1.59 10.64
CA GLU A 27 -0.43 -2.79 11.45
C GLU A 27 -1.58 -3.65 10.91
N THR A 28 -2.57 -3.01 10.31
CA THR A 28 -3.74 -3.67 9.73
C THR A 28 -3.88 -3.33 8.25
N GLU A 29 -4.58 -4.19 7.54
CA GLU A 29 -4.87 -3.97 6.12
C GLU A 29 -5.80 -2.76 5.92
N ALA A 30 -6.75 -2.53 6.82
CA ALA A 30 -7.65 -1.38 6.75
C ALA A 30 -6.88 -0.05 6.81
N GLU A 31 -5.97 0.09 7.78
CA GLU A 31 -5.11 1.26 7.91
C GLU A 31 -4.21 1.44 6.67
N LEU A 32 -3.66 0.34 6.15
CA LEU A 32 -2.87 0.37 4.92
C LEU A 32 -3.69 0.91 3.74
N MET A 33 -4.92 0.40 3.56
CA MET A 33 -5.80 0.82 2.46
C MET A 33 -6.20 2.28 2.58
N GLN A 34 -6.43 2.81 3.79
CA GLN A 34 -6.71 4.23 3.99
C GLN A 34 -5.51 5.11 3.60
N LEU A 35 -4.29 4.70 3.95
CA LEU A 35 -3.06 5.41 3.57
C LEU A 35 -2.84 5.38 2.05
N VAL A 36 -3.09 4.23 1.41
CA VAL A 36 -3.00 4.08 -0.05
C VAL A 36 -4.05 4.93 -0.77
N ALA A 37 -5.30 4.95 -0.29
CA ALA A 37 -6.35 5.80 -0.84
C ALA A 37 -6.01 7.30 -0.71
N THR A 38 -5.46 7.71 0.44
CA THR A 38 -4.98 9.08 0.64
C THR A 38 -3.87 9.44 -0.34
N HIS A 39 -2.90 8.54 -0.53
CA HIS A 39 -1.84 8.72 -1.52
C HIS A 39 -2.38 8.83 -2.95
N ALA A 40 -3.31 7.94 -3.35
CA ALA A 40 -3.94 7.98 -4.67
C ALA A 40 -4.63 9.32 -4.94
N LYS A 41 -5.37 9.84 -3.94
CA LYS A 41 -6.05 11.13 -4.04
C LYS A 41 -5.09 12.31 -4.13
N GLN A 42 -4.03 12.32 -3.31
CA GLN A 42 -3.13 13.47 -3.22
C GLN A 42 -2.08 13.49 -4.34
N CYS A 43 -1.46 12.37 -4.67
CA CYS A 43 -0.37 12.30 -5.65
C CYS A 43 -0.85 12.09 -7.09
N HIS A 44 -1.93 11.31 -7.27
CA HIS A 44 -2.42 10.92 -8.60
C HIS A 44 -3.75 11.58 -8.97
N LYS A 45 -4.32 12.40 -8.07
CA LYS A 45 -5.63 13.04 -8.23
C LYS A 45 -6.75 12.04 -8.54
N LEU A 46 -6.59 10.80 -8.08
CA LEU A 46 -7.59 9.75 -8.20
C LEU A 46 -8.53 9.88 -7.01
N ASP A 47 -9.76 10.35 -7.24
CA ASP A 47 -10.74 10.47 -6.15
C ASP A 47 -11.17 9.11 -5.60
N SER A 48 -11.05 8.06 -6.43
CA SER A 48 -11.22 6.66 -6.02
C SER A 48 -10.29 5.74 -6.79
N ILE A 49 -9.91 4.61 -6.17
CA ILE A 49 -9.08 3.59 -6.81
C ILE A 49 -9.98 2.78 -7.75
N PRO A 50 -9.68 2.71 -9.06
CA PRO A 50 -10.50 1.94 -9.99
C PRO A 50 -10.47 0.44 -9.62
N PRO A 51 -11.55 -0.30 -9.89
CA PRO A 51 -11.70 -1.68 -9.42
C PRO A 51 -10.59 -2.62 -9.91
N GLU A 52 -10.09 -2.42 -11.14
CA GLU A 52 -8.94 -3.17 -11.66
C GLU A 52 -7.66 -2.93 -10.84
N MET A 53 -7.43 -1.69 -10.40
CA MET A 53 -6.30 -1.37 -9.52
C MET A 53 -6.53 -1.87 -8.10
N ALA A 54 -7.78 -1.88 -7.60
CA ALA A 54 -8.08 -2.36 -6.26
C ALA A 54 -7.69 -3.84 -6.05
N ALA A 55 -7.88 -4.68 -7.08
CA ALA A 55 -7.41 -6.06 -7.05
C ALA A 55 -5.88 -6.16 -7.01
N LYS A 56 -5.18 -5.33 -7.80
CA LYS A 56 -3.71 -5.27 -7.82
C LYS A 56 -3.14 -4.74 -6.51
N VAL A 57 -3.78 -3.73 -5.92
CA VAL A 57 -3.42 -3.17 -4.61
C VAL A 57 -3.53 -4.25 -3.54
N GLN A 58 -4.66 -4.96 -3.46
CA GLN A 58 -4.84 -6.07 -2.51
C GLN A 58 -3.82 -7.19 -2.72
N ALA A 59 -3.56 -7.59 -3.97
CA ALA A 59 -2.57 -8.62 -4.28
C ALA A 59 -1.12 -8.22 -3.96
N ALA A 60 -0.81 -6.92 -3.99
CA ALA A 60 0.52 -6.38 -3.68
C ALA A 60 0.76 -6.19 -2.17
N VAL A 61 -0.25 -6.36 -1.32
CA VAL A 61 -0.07 -6.28 0.13
C VAL A 61 0.75 -7.45 0.62
N GLN A 62 1.86 -7.14 1.27
CA GLN A 62 2.78 -8.13 1.84
C GLN A 62 2.75 -8.05 3.36
N THR A 63 2.87 -9.20 4.03
CA THR A 63 3.07 -9.22 5.48
C THR A 63 4.56 -9.22 5.76
N VAL A 64 5.05 -8.22 6.49
CA VAL A 64 6.46 -8.06 6.84
C VAL A 64 6.65 -8.10 8.34
N THR A 65 7.69 -8.80 8.80
CA THR A 65 8.07 -8.85 10.20
C THR A 65 9.16 -7.82 10.47
N VAL A 66 8.91 -6.93 11.42
CA VAL A 66 9.85 -5.88 11.83
C VAL A 66 10.26 -6.15 13.26
N LYS A 67 11.58 -6.14 13.52
CA LYS A 67 12.13 -6.18 14.87
C LYS A 67 11.99 -4.80 15.51
N VAL A 68 11.27 -4.75 16.63
CA VAL A 68 11.08 -3.55 17.45
C VAL A 68 11.70 -3.69 18.83
#